data_AF-A0AA43FCU2-F1
#
_entry.id   AF-A0AA43FCU2-F1
#
_cell.length_a   1.000
_cell.length_b   1.000
_cell.length_c   1.000
_cell.angle_alpha   90.00
_cell.angle_beta   90.00
_cell.angle_gamma   90.00
#
_symmetry.space_group_name_H-M   'P 1'
#
loop_
_entity.id
_entity.type
_entity.pdbx_description
1 polymer ?
#
loop_
_entity_poly.entity_id
_entity_poly.type
_entity_poly.pdbx_seq_one_letter_code
_entity_poly.pdbx_strand_id
1 'polypeptide(L)'
;MHGILLWLHILSAATWIGAAVAVLFLAPRMAVTAASGQAFALHWVEMGRKLFTPAAIVALATGIGLVVADSHSFSSAFVSIGFLMVIVGGVLGARVYAPMGRKIAAAHEAGNETSSLYARMRTLGVAELALLAFTVYAMAVRLGA
;
A
#
# COMPACT_ATOMS: atom_id res chain seq x y z
N MET A 1 4.23 2.94 27.07
CA MET A 1 3.19 2.80 26.02
C MET A 1 3.69 3.29 24.66
N HIS A 2 4.23 4.51 24.57
CA HIS A 2 4.80 5.10 23.34
C HIS A 2 5.66 4.11 22.52
N GLY A 3 6.68 3.49 23.12
CA GLY A 3 7.61 2.62 22.39
C GLY A 3 6.95 1.43 21.66
N ILE A 4 5.92 0.82 22.26
CA ILE A 4 5.18 -0.29 21.62
C ILE A 4 4.34 0.21 20.44
N LEU A 5 3.67 1.35 20.62
CA LEU A 5 2.87 1.97 19.55
C LEU A 5 3.76 2.36 18.37
N LEU A 6 4.90 2.98 18.64
CA LEU A 6 5.87 3.37 17.61
C LEU A 6 6.43 2.15 16.88
N TRP A 7 6.81 1.11 17.61
CA TRP A 7 7.31 -0.13 17.03
C TRP A 7 6.27 -0.78 16.10
N LEU A 8 5.01 -0.93 16.54
CA LEU A 8 3.93 -1.47 15.70
C LEU A 8 3.63 -0.59 14.49
N HIS A 9 3.67 0.74 14.66
CA HIS A 9 3.44 1.68 13.57
C HIS A 9 4.49 1.54 12.47
N ILE A 10 5.77 1.49 12.86
CA ILE A 10 6.90 1.31 11.94
C ILE A 10 6.81 -0.05 11.23
N LEU A 11 6.53 -1.13 11.96
CA LEU A 11 6.37 -2.46 11.34
C LEU A 11 5.24 -2.51 10.33
N SER A 12 4.13 -1.82 10.61
CA SER A 12 2.99 -1.75 9.71
C SER A 12 3.32 -0.97 8.44
N ALA A 13 3.97 0.18 8.57
CA ALA A 13 4.45 0.97 7.42
C ALA A 13 5.48 0.19 6.60
N ALA A 14 6.43 -0.49 7.25
CA ALA A 14 7.44 -1.33 6.61
C ALA A 14 6.81 -2.52 5.86
N THR A 15 5.77 -3.15 6.43
CA THR A 15 5.01 -4.22 5.78
C THR A 15 4.32 -3.74 4.51
N TRP A 16 3.69 -2.56 4.57
CA TRP A 16 3.06 -1.94 3.41
C TRP A 16 4.09 -1.65 2.31
N ILE A 17 5.18 -0.95 2.64
CA ILE A 17 6.26 -0.62 1.70
C ILE A 17 6.86 -1.89 1.10
N GLY A 18 7.22 -2.85 1.94
CA GLY A 18 7.85 -4.10 1.50
C GLY A 18 6.97 -4.90 0.55
N ALA A 19 5.67 -5.00 0.84
CA ALA A 19 4.72 -5.68 -0.04
C ALA A 19 4.54 -4.96 -1.38
N ALA A 20 4.45 -3.61 -1.37
CA ALA A 20 4.34 -2.82 -2.59
C ALA A 20 5.59 -2.96 -3.48
N VAL A 21 6.78 -2.90 -2.88
CA VAL A 21 8.06 -3.16 -3.56
C VAL A 21 8.08 -4.56 -4.16
N ALA A 22 7.75 -5.59 -3.37
CA ALA A 22 7.75 -6.97 -3.84
C ALA A 22 6.85 -7.16 -5.08
N VAL A 23 5.63 -6.61 -5.06
CA VAL A 23 4.70 -6.66 -6.20
C VAL A 23 5.28 -5.99 -7.45
N LEU A 24 5.90 -4.81 -7.31
CA LEU A 24 6.51 -4.09 -8.43
C LEU A 24 7.60 -4.91 -9.14
N PHE A 25 8.43 -5.63 -8.38
CA PHE A 25 9.52 -6.43 -8.95
C PHE A 25 9.08 -7.82 -9.40
N LEU A 26 8.09 -8.43 -8.74
CA LEU A 26 7.65 -9.79 -9.05
C LEU A 26 6.65 -9.83 -10.20
N ALA A 27 5.78 -8.84 -10.35
CA ALA A 27 4.69 -8.88 -11.33
C ALA A 27 5.13 -9.20 -12.77
N PRO A 28 6.16 -8.54 -13.35
CA PRO A 28 6.60 -8.84 -14.71
C PRO A 28 7.25 -10.22 -14.85
N ARG A 29 7.80 -10.75 -13.75
CA ARG A 29 8.53 -12.03 -13.71
C ARG A 29 7.62 -13.22 -13.44
N MET A 30 6.45 -12.99 -12.85
CA MET A 30 5.48 -14.04 -12.54
C MET A 30 4.48 -14.25 -13.69
N ALA A 31 4.33 -13.28 -14.58
CA ALA A 31 3.42 -13.35 -15.72
C ALA A 31 4.05 -13.97 -16.99
N VAL A 32 4.84 -15.05 -16.82
CA VAL A 32 5.54 -15.73 -17.94
C VAL A 32 4.56 -16.58 -18.77
N THR A 33 3.56 -17.17 -18.11
CA THR A 33 2.48 -17.90 -18.75
C THR A 33 1.13 -17.29 -18.35
N ALA A 34 0.08 -17.59 -19.12
CA ALA A 34 -1.28 -17.18 -18.78
C ALA A 34 -1.68 -17.68 -17.37
N ALA A 35 -1.41 -18.96 -17.08
CA ALA A 35 -1.73 -19.55 -15.78
C ALA A 35 -1.00 -18.87 -14.61
N SER A 36 0.31 -18.61 -14.75
CA SER A 36 1.09 -17.97 -13.70
C SER A 36 0.73 -16.49 -13.52
N GLY A 37 0.41 -15.79 -14.62
CA GLY A 37 -0.06 -14.42 -14.60
C GLY A 37 -1.43 -14.25 -13.94
N GLN A 38 -2.37 -15.15 -14.24
CA GLN A 38 -3.69 -15.19 -13.60
C GLN A 38 -3.57 -15.45 -12.09
N ALA A 39 -2.81 -16.47 -11.70
CA ALA A 39 -2.58 -16.81 -10.30
C ALA A 39 -1.96 -15.63 -9.53
N PHE A 40 -0.93 -15.01 -10.09
CA PHE A 40 -0.31 -13.81 -9.50
C PHE A 40 -1.33 -12.69 -9.28
N ALA A 41 -2.16 -12.37 -10.28
CA ALA A 41 -3.13 -11.29 -10.20
C ALA A 41 -4.20 -11.55 -9.13
N LEU A 42 -4.67 -12.79 -8.98
CA LEU A 42 -5.60 -13.18 -7.91
C LEU A 42 -4.95 -13.11 -6.53
N HIS A 43 -3.71 -13.59 -6.39
CA HIS A 43 -2.97 -13.47 -5.14
C HIS A 43 -2.70 -12.02 -4.75
N TRP A 44 -2.44 -11.14 -5.71
CA TRP A 44 -2.27 -9.72 -5.46
C TRP A 44 -3.56 -9.07 -4.92
N VAL A 45 -4.73 -9.40 -5.48
CA VAL A 45 -6.03 -8.96 -4.94
C VAL A 45 -6.21 -9.44 -3.50
N GLU A 46 -5.85 -10.70 -3.23
CA GLU A 46 -5.98 -11.28 -1.89
C GLU A 46 -4.99 -10.68 -0.88
N MET A 47 -3.78 -10.31 -1.31
CA MET A 47 -2.84 -9.52 -0.48
C MET A 47 -3.46 -8.19 -0.06
N GLY A 48 -4.27 -7.56 -0.92
CA GLY A 48 -5.04 -6.36 -0.56
C GLY A 48 -5.86 -6.55 0.72
N ARG A 49 -6.54 -7.70 0.82
CA ARG A 49 -7.44 -8.04 1.93
C ARG A 49 -6.71 -8.60 3.14
N LYS A 50 -5.70 -9.45 2.94
CA LYS A 50 -5.02 -10.21 4.00
C LYS A 50 -3.75 -9.56 4.54
N LEU A 51 -3.15 -8.62 3.81
CA LEU A 51 -1.87 -8.02 4.17
C LEU A 51 -1.96 -6.48 4.24
N PHE A 52 -2.31 -5.82 3.12
CA PHE A 52 -2.34 -4.37 3.06
C PHE A 52 -3.41 -3.76 3.98
N THR A 53 -4.63 -4.29 3.95
CA THR A 53 -5.72 -3.76 4.79
C THR A 53 -5.42 -3.90 6.29
N PRO A 54 -5.00 -5.07 6.82
CA PRO A 54 -4.59 -5.18 8.21
C PRO A 54 -3.42 -4.26 8.58
N ALA A 55 -2.38 -4.18 7.73
CA ALA A 55 -1.25 -3.27 7.97
C ALA A 55 -1.70 -1.80 8.04
N ALA A 56 -2.59 -1.37 7.14
CA ALA A 56 -3.16 -0.02 7.14
C ALA A 56 -3.97 0.27 8.42
N ILE A 57 -4.77 -0.69 8.89
CA ILE A 57 -5.55 -0.57 10.13
C ILE A 57 -4.62 -0.44 11.35
N VAL A 58 -3.59 -1.30 11.43
CA VAL A 58 -2.62 -1.24 12.54
C VAL A 58 -1.83 0.08 12.49
N ALA A 59 -1.38 0.51 11.32
CA ALA A 59 -0.72 1.81 11.16
C ALA A 59 -1.62 2.97 11.62
N LEU A 60 -2.89 3.00 11.22
CA LEU A 60 -3.83 4.03 11.62
C LEU A 60 -4.08 4.04 13.13
N ALA A 61 -4.38 2.87 13.71
CA ALA A 61 -4.69 2.75 15.13
C ALA A 61 -3.49 3.14 16.01
N THR A 62 -2.30 2.68 15.65
CA THR A 62 -1.06 3.01 16.36
C THR A 62 -0.67 4.47 16.18
N GLY A 63 -0.90 5.05 14.99
CA GLY A 63 -0.67 6.47 14.72
C GLY A 63 -1.57 7.36 15.57
N ILE A 64 -2.87 7.05 15.66
CA ILE A 64 -3.81 7.73 16.57
C ILE A 64 -3.32 7.63 18.02
N GLY A 65 -2.90 6.43 18.44
CA GLY A 65 -2.37 6.20 19.78
C GLY A 65 -1.13 7.05 20.10
N LEU A 66 -0.22 7.23 19.14
CA LEU A 66 0.98 8.07 19.30
C LEU A 66 0.62 9.54 19.43
N VAL A 67 -0.32 10.03 18.61
CA VAL A 67 -0.77 11.43 18.69
C VAL A 67 -1.35 11.73 20.08
N VAL A 68 -2.17 10.83 20.62
CA VAL A 68 -2.75 10.98 21.97
C VAL A 68 -1.68 10.84 23.05
N ALA A 69 -0.77 9.86 22.95
CA ALA A 69 0.24 9.61 23.98
C ALA A 69 1.26 10.75 24.11
N ASP A 70 1.61 11.41 23.00
CA ASP A 70 2.62 12.48 22.96
C ASP A 70 2.00 13.88 22.95
N SER A 71 0.66 13.98 23.09
CA SER A 71 -0.08 15.25 23.05
C SER A 71 0.18 16.08 21.78
N HIS A 72 0.41 15.41 20.65
CA HIS A 72 0.50 16.08 19.36
C HIS A 72 -0.89 16.55 18.89
N SER A 73 -0.94 17.59 18.07
CA SER A 73 -2.19 17.99 17.42
C SER A 73 -2.49 17.06 16.23
N PHE A 74 -3.75 16.65 16.08
CA PHE A 74 -4.20 15.97 14.86
C PHE A 74 -4.07 16.86 13.61
N SER A 75 -4.03 18.19 13.80
CA SER A 75 -3.81 19.16 12.73
C SER A 75 -2.34 19.40 12.40
N SER A 76 -1.39 18.82 13.15
CA SER A 76 0.03 18.92 12.80
C SER A 76 0.25 18.33 11.40
N ALA A 77 1.06 19.00 10.58
CA ALA A 77 1.16 18.66 9.16
C ALA A 77 1.60 17.20 8.94
N PHE A 78 2.62 16.72 9.66
CA PHE A 78 3.05 15.32 9.58
C PHE A 78 1.96 14.30 9.95
N VAL A 79 1.09 14.64 10.91
CA VAL A 79 -0.04 13.80 11.32
C VAL A 79 -1.09 13.76 10.20
N SER A 80 -1.47 14.93 9.69
CA SER A 80 -2.45 15.07 8.61
C SER A 80 -2.01 14.37 7.32
N ILE A 81 -0.72 14.45 6.97
CA ILE A 81 -0.14 13.71 5.83
C ILE A 81 -0.26 12.20 6.04
N GLY A 82 0.03 11.69 7.24
CA GLY A 82 -0.13 10.27 7.58
C GLY A 82 -1.57 9.79 7.42
N PHE A 83 -2.55 10.54 7.94
CA PHE A 83 -3.97 10.23 7.75
C PHE A 83 -4.38 10.22 6.28
N LEU A 84 -3.94 11.25 5.53
CA LEU A 84 -4.24 11.35 4.11
C LEU A 84 -3.71 10.14 3.34
N MET A 85 -2.48 9.68 3.64
CA MET A 85 -1.90 8.51 3.00
C MET A 85 -2.73 7.24 3.24
N VAL A 86 -3.23 7.02 4.46
CA VAL A 86 -4.10 5.86 4.76
C VAL A 86 -5.40 5.94 3.96
N ILE A 87 -6.02 7.13 3.86
CA ILE A 87 -7.24 7.34 3.08
C ILE A 87 -6.98 7.07 1.60
N VAL A 88 -5.94 7.68 1.03
CA VAL A 88 -5.54 7.50 -0.37
C VAL A 88 -5.27 6.03 -0.66
N GLY A 89 -4.48 5.36 0.18
CA GLY A 89 -4.16 3.94 0.04
C GLY A 89 -5.40 3.05 0.10
N GLY A 90 -6.32 3.30 1.03
CA GLY A 90 -7.60 2.58 1.12
C GLY A 90 -8.46 2.75 -0.14
N VAL A 91 -8.56 3.98 -0.66
CA VAL A 91 -9.31 4.27 -1.90
C VAL A 91 -8.65 3.60 -3.11
N LEU A 92 -7.33 3.72 -3.26
CA LEU A 92 -6.58 3.06 -4.34
C LEU A 92 -6.75 1.54 -4.27
N GLY A 93 -6.61 0.94 -3.09
CA GLY A 93 -6.82 -0.48 -2.85
C GLY A 93 -8.20 -0.96 -3.32
N ALA A 94 -9.26 -0.32 -2.81
CA ALA A 94 -10.63 -0.77 -3.06
C ALA A 94 -11.14 -0.43 -4.48
N ARG A 95 -10.81 0.75 -5.00
CA ARG A 95 -11.41 1.29 -6.24
C ARG A 95 -10.53 1.13 -7.47
N VAL A 96 -9.23 0.93 -7.30
CA VAL A 96 -8.27 0.87 -8.42
C VAL A 96 -7.59 -0.49 -8.49
N TYR A 97 -6.87 -0.89 -7.44
CA TYR A 97 -6.06 -2.11 -7.45
C TYR A 97 -6.89 -3.38 -7.46
N ALA A 98 -7.90 -3.51 -6.61
CA ALA A 98 -8.72 -4.71 -6.59
C ALA A 98 -9.46 -4.95 -7.93
N PRO A 99 -10.11 -3.95 -8.56
CA PRO A 99 -10.67 -4.12 -9.90
C PRO A 99 -9.61 -4.40 -10.98
N MET A 100 -8.46 -3.73 -10.92
CA MET A 100 -7.38 -3.94 -11.90
C MET A 100 -6.78 -5.34 -11.82
N GLY A 101 -6.55 -5.87 -10.62
CA GLY A 101 -6.08 -7.25 -10.42
C GLY A 101 -7.07 -8.28 -10.96
N ARG A 102 -8.37 -8.12 -10.70
CA ARG A 102 -9.42 -8.98 -11.31
C ARG A 102 -9.43 -8.89 -12.83
N LYS A 103 -9.26 -7.69 -13.39
CA LYS A 103 -9.18 -7.48 -14.84
C LYS A 103 -7.96 -8.15 -15.46
N ILE A 104 -6.80 -8.09 -14.81
CA ILE A 104 -5.58 -8.78 -15.25
C ILE A 104 -5.79 -10.31 -15.22
N ALA A 105 -6.40 -10.83 -14.15
CA ALA A 105 -6.68 -12.26 -14.03
C ALA A 105 -7.60 -12.75 -15.17
N ALA A 106 -8.70 -12.05 -15.43
CA ALA A 106 -9.63 -12.40 -16.51
C ALA A 106 -8.98 -12.27 -17.90
N ALA A 107 -8.09 -11.30 -18.10
CA ALA A 107 -7.37 -11.14 -19.36
C ALA A 107 -6.41 -12.32 -19.62
N HIS A 108 -5.68 -12.79 -18.60
CA HIS A 108 -4.86 -14.00 -18.73
C HIS A 108 -5.69 -15.25 -19.02
N GLU A 109 -6.81 -15.42 -18.34
CA GLU A 109 -7.73 -16.55 -18.56
C GLU A 109 -8.26 -16.59 -20.01
N ALA A 110 -8.57 -15.43 -20.56
CA ALA A 110 -9.04 -15.29 -21.94
C ALA A 110 -7.93 -15.29 -23.00
N GLY A 111 -6.65 -15.38 -22.60
CA GLY A 111 -5.51 -15.28 -23.52
C GLY A 111 -5.33 -13.89 -24.16
N ASN A 112 -5.89 -12.84 -23.54
CA ASN A 112 -5.83 -11.46 -24.02
C ASN A 112 -4.49 -10.80 -23.69
N GLU A 113 -4.17 -9.73 -24.42
CA GLU A 113 -3.00 -8.90 -24.16
C GLU A 113 -3.10 -8.20 -22.79
N THR A 114 -2.05 -8.29 -21.96
CA THR A 114 -2.03 -7.75 -20.59
C THR A 114 -1.01 -6.64 -20.37
N SER A 115 -0.19 -6.30 -21.37
CA SER A 115 0.98 -5.43 -21.20
C SER A 115 0.60 -4.02 -20.71
N SER A 116 -0.46 -3.44 -21.27
CA SER A 116 -0.97 -2.13 -20.88
C SER A 116 -1.51 -2.10 -19.44
N LEU A 117 -2.10 -3.19 -18.97
CA LEU A 117 -2.60 -3.32 -17.60
C LEU A 117 -1.44 -3.39 -16.60
N TYR A 118 -0.40 -4.17 -16.90
CA TYR A 118 0.81 -4.21 -16.08
C TYR A 118 1.58 -2.89 -16.09
N ALA A 119 1.64 -2.19 -17.23
CA ALA A 119 2.24 -0.87 -17.31
C ALA A 119 1.50 0.13 -16.42
N ARG A 120 0.16 0.15 -16.47
CA ARG A 120 -0.67 0.99 -15.59
C ARG A 120 -0.48 0.63 -14.12
N MET A 121 -0.46 -0.67 -13.79
CA MET A 121 -0.20 -1.14 -12.44
C MET A 121 1.15 -0.67 -11.91
N ARG A 122 2.20 -0.77 -12.73
CA ARG A 122 3.54 -0.29 -12.37
C ARG A 122 3.55 1.21 -12.11
N THR A 123 2.98 2.02 -13.01
CA THR A 123 2.95 3.48 -12.86
C THR A 123 2.23 3.89 -11.57
N LEU A 124 1.06 3.31 -11.30
CA LEU A 124 0.31 3.59 -10.08
C LEU A 124 1.05 3.11 -8.83
N GLY A 125 1.63 1.91 -8.85
CA GLY A 125 2.39 1.37 -7.73
C GLY A 125 3.64 2.18 -7.41
N VAL A 126 4.35 2.70 -8.42
CA VAL A 126 5.49 3.61 -8.22
C VAL A 126 5.03 4.94 -7.64
N ALA A 127 3.92 5.50 -8.13
CA ALA A 127 3.38 6.75 -7.62
C ALA A 127 2.93 6.62 -6.15
N GLU A 128 2.23 5.53 -5.81
CA GLU A 128 1.84 5.23 -4.41
C GLU A 128 3.06 5.01 -3.53
N LEU A 129 4.06 4.27 -4.00
CA LEU A 129 5.29 4.03 -3.23
C LEU A 129 6.05 5.33 -2.96
N ALA A 130 6.12 6.23 -3.94
CA ALA A 130 6.72 7.54 -3.78
C ALA A 130 5.95 8.39 -2.75
N LEU A 131 4.61 8.37 -2.80
CA LEU A 131 3.76 9.07 -1.84
C LEU A 131 3.91 8.50 -0.43
N LEU A 132 3.99 7.18 -0.29
CA LEU A 132 4.19 6.50 0.98
C LEU A 132 5.59 6.79 1.55
N ALA A 133 6.63 6.78 0.71
CA ALA A 133 7.98 7.16 1.11
C ALA A 133 8.06 8.63 1.57
N PHE A 134 7.41 9.54 0.84
CA PHE A 134 7.29 10.94 1.25
C PHE A 134 6.55 11.08 2.58
N THR A 135 5.47 10.33 2.78
CA THR A 135 4.70 10.31 4.03
C THR A 135 5.58 9.88 5.21
N VAL A 136 6.32 8.78 5.05
CA VAL A 136 7.26 8.30 6.08
C VAL A 136 8.33 9.34 6.37
N TYR A 137 8.90 9.96 5.34
CA TYR A 137 9.86 11.05 5.51
C TYR A 137 9.26 12.22 6.29
N ALA A 138 8.09 12.72 5.90
CA ALA A 138 7.41 13.83 6.54
C ALA A 138 7.12 13.54 8.02
N MET A 139 6.75 12.31 8.35
CA MET A 139 6.55 11.87 9.74
C MET A 139 7.86 11.76 10.51
N ALA A 140 8.91 11.21 9.89
CA ALA A 140 10.21 11.02 10.54
C ALA A 140 10.87 12.36 10.92
N VAL A 141 10.79 13.37 10.05
CA VAL A 141 11.32 14.71 10.32
C VAL A 141 10.33 15.62 11.06
N ARG A 142 9.13 15.12 11.39
CA ARG A 142 8.03 15.89 11.99
C ARG A 142 7.74 17.18 11.22
N LEU A 143 7.58 17.06 9.90
CA LEU A 143 7.38 18.19 9.00
C LEU A 143 6.27 19.12 9.52
N GLY A 144 6.60 20.41 9.65
CA GLY A 144 5.67 21.45 10.10
C GLY A 144 5.33 21.44 11.59
N ALA A 145 6.13 20.76 12.42
CA ALA A 145 6.10 20.85 13.88
C ALA A 145 7.15 21.83 14.41
#